data_AF-A0A956A7M8-F1
#
_entry.id   AF-A0A956A7M8-F1
#
_cell.length_a   1.000
_cell.length_b   1.000
_cell.length_c   1.000
_cell.angle_alpha   90.00
_cell.angle_beta   90.00
_cell.angle_gamma   90.00
#
_symmetry.space_group_name_H-M   'P 1'
#
loop_
_entity.id
_entity.type
_entity.pdbx_description
1 polymer ?
#
loop_
_entity_poly.entity_id
_entity_poly.type
_entity_poly.pdbx_seq_one_letter_code
_entity_poly.pdbx_strand_id
1 'polypeptide(L)'
;MSIDETDQILDRLELIEDRCELADDDERELVLASLRSDDEDVREAAKAAANAAIDDALCEALLDLLADGDADPEARSGAAIALGPSLELCDVDGFDDEDATPPISEEMFTRTRAALKAI
;
A
#
# COMPACT_ATOMS: atom_id res chain seq x y z
N MET A 1 20.39 -6.49 -9.24
CA MET A 1 19.36 -6.30 -10.28
C MET A 1 20.05 -5.87 -11.55
N SER A 2 19.82 -6.58 -12.65
CA SER A 2 20.11 -6.05 -13.98
C SER A 2 19.05 -5.00 -14.35
N ILE A 3 19.38 -4.04 -15.21
CA ILE A 3 18.43 -2.99 -15.67
C ILE A 3 17.13 -3.62 -16.19
N ASP A 4 17.24 -4.77 -16.85
CA ASP A 4 16.12 -5.54 -17.39
C ASP A 4 15.13 -6.04 -16.32
N GLU A 5 15.62 -6.36 -15.11
CA GLU A 5 14.78 -6.80 -13.99
C GLU A 5 14.10 -5.62 -13.29
N THR A 6 14.78 -4.46 -13.20
CA THR A 6 14.19 -3.22 -12.67
C THR A 6 13.01 -2.77 -13.53
N ASP A 7 13.21 -2.70 -14.85
CA ASP A 7 12.17 -2.27 -15.78
C ASP A 7 10.94 -3.20 -15.71
N GLN A 8 11.14 -4.51 -15.60
CA GLN A 8 10.04 -5.48 -15.42
C GLN A 8 9.25 -5.27 -14.12
N ILE A 9 9.91 -4.85 -13.03
CA ILE A 9 9.22 -4.55 -11.77
C ILE A 9 8.40 -3.27 -11.93
N LEU A 10 8.99 -2.22 -12.51
CA LEU A 10 8.31 -0.95 -12.73
C LEU A 10 7.07 -1.12 -13.62
N ASP A 11 7.19 -1.82 -14.74
CA ASP A 11 6.06 -2.11 -15.64
C ASP A 11 4.92 -2.84 -14.91
N ARG A 12 5.26 -3.76 -13.99
CA ARG A 12 4.26 -4.50 -13.22
C ARG A 12 3.59 -3.63 -12.14
N LEU A 13 4.34 -2.74 -11.49
CA LEU A 13 3.78 -1.81 -10.51
C LEU A 13 2.88 -0.77 -11.18
N GLU A 14 3.27 -0.26 -12.35
CA GLU A 14 2.44 0.63 -13.17
C GLU A 14 1.14 -0.06 -13.57
N LEU A 15 1.18 -1.35 -13.95
CA LEU A 15 -0.03 -2.11 -14.29
C LEU A 15 -0.97 -2.29 -13.09
N ILE A 16 -0.44 -2.41 -11.87
CA ILE A 16 -1.26 -2.46 -10.64
C ILE A 16 -1.90 -1.09 -10.40
N GLU A 17 -1.13 -0.01 -10.51
CA GLU A 17 -1.63 1.36 -10.36
C GLU A 17 -2.76 1.66 -11.34
N ASP A 18 -2.58 1.36 -12.62
CA ASP A 18 -3.57 1.59 -13.68
C ASP A 18 -4.87 0.81 -13.50
N ARG A 19 -4.80 -0.37 -12.88
CA ARG A 19 -5.98 -1.21 -12.62
C ARG A 19 -6.69 -0.82 -11.32
N CYS A 20 -6.00 -0.18 -10.39
CA CYS A 20 -6.48 0.09 -9.02
C CYS A 20 -6.93 -1.18 -8.28
N GLU A 21 -6.35 -2.35 -8.58
CA GLU A 21 -6.64 -3.61 -7.89
C GLU A 21 -5.44 -4.57 -7.95
N LEU A 22 -5.30 -5.38 -6.90
CA LEU A 22 -4.38 -6.51 -6.87
C LEU A 22 -5.09 -7.76 -7.39
N ALA A 23 -4.50 -8.44 -8.38
CA ALA A 23 -5.08 -9.66 -8.94
C ALA A 23 -4.96 -10.85 -8.00
N ASP A 24 -3.89 -10.91 -7.21
CA ASP A 24 -3.56 -12.04 -6.35
C ASP A 24 -2.52 -11.67 -5.27
N ASP A 25 -2.20 -12.66 -4.44
CA ASP A 25 -1.22 -12.54 -3.37
C ASP A 25 0.21 -12.28 -3.89
N ASP A 26 0.53 -12.67 -5.13
CA ASP A 26 1.86 -12.45 -5.72
C ASP A 26 2.05 -10.98 -6.09
N GLU A 27 1.00 -10.29 -6.55
CA GLU A 27 1.03 -8.84 -6.74
C GLU A 27 1.12 -8.08 -5.43
N ARG A 28 0.44 -8.55 -4.37
CA ARG A 28 0.58 -7.98 -3.04
C ARG A 28 2.02 -8.11 -2.53
N GLU A 29 2.61 -9.29 -2.65
CA GLU A 29 4.00 -9.53 -2.25
C GLU A 29 4.97 -8.71 -3.09
N LEU A 30 4.72 -8.55 -4.40
CA LEU A 30 5.52 -7.67 -5.26
C LEU A 30 5.53 -6.24 -4.72
N VAL A 31 4.38 -5.69 -4.36
CA VAL A 31 4.27 -4.34 -3.80
C VAL A 31 5.08 -4.23 -2.50
N LEU A 32 4.88 -5.18 -1.57
CA LEU A 32 5.57 -5.18 -0.27
C LEU A 32 7.09 -5.37 -0.42
N ALA A 33 7.54 -6.22 -1.34
CA ALA A 33 8.96 -6.40 -1.63
C ALA A 33 9.55 -5.14 -2.27
N SER A 34 8.80 -4.49 -3.17
CA SER A 34 9.24 -3.27 -3.86
C SER A 34 9.35 -2.07 -2.92
N LEU A 35 8.49 -1.97 -1.89
CA LEU A 35 8.65 -0.97 -0.82
C LEU A 35 9.96 -1.13 -0.03
N ARG A 36 10.55 -2.32 -0.04
CA ARG A 36 11.84 -2.64 0.60
C ARG A 36 13.02 -2.59 -0.38
N SER A 37 12.80 -2.21 -1.63
CA SER A 37 13.85 -2.13 -2.64
C SER A 37 14.88 -1.07 -2.28
N ASP A 38 16.16 -1.32 -2.57
CA ASP A 38 17.21 -0.27 -2.48
C ASP A 38 17.08 0.77 -3.61
N ASP A 39 16.32 0.46 -4.67
CA ASP A 39 16.07 1.34 -5.81
C ASP A 39 14.90 2.31 -5.51
N GLU A 40 15.18 3.61 -5.60
CA GLU A 40 14.22 4.68 -5.26
C GLU A 40 13.02 4.69 -6.22
N ASP A 41 13.24 4.50 -7.52
CA ASP A 41 12.17 4.51 -8.53
C ASP A 41 11.20 3.35 -8.26
N VAL A 42 11.74 2.18 -7.91
CA VAL A 42 10.93 1.01 -7.52
C VAL A 42 10.14 1.29 -6.23
N ARG A 43 10.74 1.95 -5.23
CA ARG A 43 10.03 2.30 -3.99
C ARG A 43 8.91 3.30 -4.24
N GLU A 44 9.11 4.31 -5.09
CA GLU A 44 8.07 5.29 -5.42
C GLU A 44 6.93 4.65 -6.21
N ALA A 45 7.23 3.84 -7.23
CA ALA A 45 6.23 3.09 -7.97
C ALA A 45 5.42 2.16 -7.06
N ALA A 46 6.06 1.53 -6.08
CA ALA A 46 5.38 0.67 -5.12
C ALA A 46 4.41 1.43 -4.21
N LYS A 47 4.74 2.66 -3.81
CA LYS A 47 3.83 3.52 -3.03
C LYS A 47 2.61 3.92 -3.85
N ALA A 48 2.80 4.27 -5.12
CA ALA A 48 1.72 4.63 -6.03
C ALA A 48 0.78 3.43 -6.29
N ALA A 49 1.35 2.27 -6.63
CA ALA A 49 0.61 1.03 -6.80
C ALA A 49 -0.15 0.62 -5.52
N ALA A 50 0.51 0.68 -4.36
CA ALA A 50 -0.11 0.34 -3.07
C ALA A 50 -1.28 1.27 -2.74
N ASN A 51 -1.14 2.56 -3.00
CA ASN A 51 -2.19 3.53 -2.77
C ASN A 51 -3.39 3.32 -3.71
N ALA A 52 -3.14 3.04 -4.98
CA ALA A 52 -4.17 2.85 -5.99
C ALA A 52 -4.94 1.54 -5.80
N ALA A 53 -4.25 0.46 -5.45
CA ALA A 53 -4.80 -0.89 -5.32
C ALA A 53 -5.05 -1.33 -3.87
N ILE A 54 -5.13 -0.37 -2.95
CA ILE A 54 -5.35 -0.64 -1.53
C ILE A 54 -6.65 -1.45 -1.33
N ASP A 55 -6.56 -2.45 -0.48
CA ASP A 55 -7.68 -3.21 0.05
C ASP A 55 -7.40 -3.56 1.52
N ASP A 56 -8.35 -4.25 2.17
CA ASP A 56 -8.19 -4.64 3.57
C ASP A 56 -6.94 -5.50 3.82
N ALA A 57 -6.58 -6.37 2.87
CA ALA A 57 -5.46 -7.30 3.03
C ALA A 57 -4.10 -6.60 2.84
N LEU A 58 -3.99 -5.71 1.85
CA LEU A 58 -2.81 -4.86 1.66
C LEU A 58 -2.68 -3.87 2.83
N CYS A 59 -3.79 -3.31 3.31
CA CYS A 59 -3.79 -2.43 4.48
C CYS A 59 -3.21 -3.13 5.72
N GLU A 60 -3.63 -4.37 6.01
CA GLU A 60 -3.07 -5.17 7.10
C GLU A 60 -1.57 -5.44 6.90
N ALA A 61 -1.14 -5.81 5.69
CA ALA A 61 0.27 -6.06 5.42
C ALA A 61 1.16 -4.81 5.52
N LEU A 62 0.65 -3.64 5.14
CA LEU A 62 1.34 -2.36 5.30
C LEU A 62 1.46 -1.95 6.77
N LEU A 63 0.45 -2.23 7.59
CA LEU A 63 0.53 -2.04 9.05
C LEU A 63 1.58 -2.95 9.68
N ASP A 64 1.65 -4.21 9.25
CA ASP A 64 2.66 -5.14 9.73
C ASP A 64 4.07 -4.66 9.36
N LEU A 65 4.28 -4.20 8.12
CA LEU A 65 5.55 -3.59 7.69
C LEU A 65 5.89 -2.33 8.52
N LEU A 66 4.90 -1.47 8.80
CA LEU A 66 5.11 -0.26 9.58
C LEU A 66 5.50 -0.56 11.05
N ALA A 67 4.91 -1.61 11.63
CA ALA A 67 5.15 -2.07 12.99
C ALA A 67 6.44 -2.91 13.14
N ASP A 68 6.99 -3.44 12.04
CA ASP A 68 8.24 -4.19 12.05
C ASP A 68 9.42 -3.29 12.43
N GLY A 69 9.95 -3.50 13.64
CA GLY A 69 11.08 -2.74 14.17
C GLY A 69 12.42 -3.09 13.52
N ASP A 70 12.50 -4.22 12.83
CA ASP A 70 13.70 -4.67 12.11
C ASP A 70 13.69 -4.23 10.63
N ALA A 71 12.55 -3.75 10.12
CA ALA A 71 12.42 -3.21 8.77
C ALA A 71 13.15 -1.88 8.60
N ASP A 72 13.66 -1.64 7.38
CA ASP A 72 14.34 -0.39 7.02
C ASP A 72 13.40 0.83 7.22
N PRO A 73 13.90 1.96 7.77
CA PRO A 73 13.09 3.15 7.99
C PRO A 73 12.42 3.71 6.72
N GLU A 74 13.04 3.58 5.54
CA GLU A 74 12.45 4.02 4.28
C GLU A 74 11.28 3.13 3.86
N ALA A 75 11.38 1.82 4.07
CA ALA A 75 10.28 0.88 3.82
C ALA A 75 9.09 1.15 4.75
N ARG A 76 9.37 1.39 6.04
CA ARG A 76 8.34 1.76 7.04
C ARG A 76 7.68 3.09 6.66
N SER A 77 8.46 4.08 6.26
CA SER A 77 7.96 5.37 5.76
C SER A 77 7.09 5.18 4.53
N GLY A 78 7.51 4.34 3.58
CA GLY A 78 6.73 3.99 2.39
C GLY A 78 5.38 3.37 2.73
N ALA A 79 5.34 2.47 3.71
CA ALA A 79 4.08 1.88 4.19
C ALA A 79 3.14 2.93 4.78
N ALA A 80 3.66 3.86 5.59
CA ALA A 80 2.85 4.95 6.14
C ALA A 80 2.32 5.90 5.05
N ILE A 81 3.13 6.20 4.03
CA ILE A 81 2.74 7.05 2.89
C ILE A 81 1.63 6.37 2.09
N ALA A 82 1.76 5.08 1.79
CA ALA A 82 0.77 4.32 1.03
C ALA A 82 -0.60 4.25 1.72
N LEU A 83 -0.63 4.19 3.06
CA LEU A 83 -1.87 4.18 3.84
C LEU A 83 -2.59 5.54 3.87
N GLY A 84 -1.87 6.64 3.71
CA GLY A 84 -2.36 7.99 3.95
C GLY A 84 -3.63 8.35 3.15
N PRO A 85 -3.61 8.28 1.81
CA PRO A 85 -4.72 8.78 1.01
C PRO A 85 -6.02 7.98 1.19
N SER A 86 -5.94 6.66 1.36
CA SER A 86 -7.13 5.82 1.62
C SER A 86 -7.77 6.16 2.96
N LEU A 87 -6.95 6.42 3.99
CA LEU A 87 -7.44 6.89 5.29
C LEU A 87 -8.05 8.29 5.21
N GLU A 88 -7.43 9.20 4.45
CA GLU A 88 -7.97 10.54 4.24
C GLU A 88 -9.33 10.47 3.53
N LEU A 89 -9.43 9.68 2.47
CA LEU A 89 -10.67 9.48 1.72
C LEU A 89 -11.78 8.93 2.62
N CYS A 90 -11.49 7.85 3.37
CA CYS A 90 -12.46 7.28 4.32
C CYS A 90 -12.87 8.25 5.45
N ASP A 91 -11.97 9.11 5.93
CA ASP A 91 -12.30 10.10 6.97
C ASP A 91 -13.17 11.25 6.41
N VAL A 92 -12.97 11.62 5.14
CA VAL A 92 -13.72 12.69 4.46
C VAL A 92 -15.08 12.23 3.95
N ASP A 93 -15.13 11.10 3.25
CA ASP A 93 -16.35 10.60 2.59
C ASP A 93 -17.22 9.79 3.55
N GLY A 94 -16.63 9.20 4.59
CA GLY A 94 -17.33 8.32 5.52
C GLY A 94 -17.73 6.98 4.88
N PHE A 95 -18.70 6.30 5.50
CA PHE A 95 -19.14 4.95 5.13
C PHE A 95 -20.66 4.83 4.98
N ASP A 96 -21.38 5.96 5.02
CA ASP A 96 -22.86 5.98 5.02
C ASP A 96 -23.48 5.94 3.61
N ASP A 97 -22.67 6.07 2.55
CA ASP A 97 -23.13 6.05 1.16
C ASP A 97 -23.13 4.61 0.60
N GLU A 98 -24.33 4.07 0.35
CA GLU A 98 -24.52 2.71 -0.19
C GLU A 98 -24.07 2.56 -1.65
N ASP A 99 -23.98 3.67 -2.40
CA ASP A 99 -23.53 3.69 -3.79
C ASP A 99 -22.01 3.91 -3.91
N ALA A 100 -21.33 4.25 -2.82
CA ALA A 100 -19.88 4.38 -2.75
C ALA A 100 -19.21 3.06 -2.35
N THR A 101 -18.14 2.69 -3.04
CA THR A 101 -17.26 1.60 -2.62
C THR A 101 -16.04 2.20 -1.94
N PRO A 102 -15.96 2.22 -0.60
CA PRO A 102 -14.77 2.72 0.08
C PRO A 102 -13.57 1.82 -0.22
N PRO A 103 -12.34 2.39 -0.21
CA PRO A 103 -11.12 1.64 -0.55
C PRO A 103 -10.80 0.53 0.47
N ILE A 104 -11.24 0.69 1.72
CA ILE A 104 -11.12 -0.29 2.79
C ILE A 104 -12.42 -0.33 3.59
N SER A 105 -12.67 -1.41 4.32
CA SER A 105 -13.84 -1.51 5.19
C SER A 105 -13.77 -0.54 6.38
N GLU A 106 -14.92 -0.18 6.96
CA GLU A 106 -14.98 0.64 8.17
C GLU A 106 -14.24 -0.01 9.36
N GLU A 107 -14.30 -1.34 9.44
CA GLU A 107 -13.56 -2.13 10.44
C GLU A 107 -12.05 -1.93 10.26
N MET A 108 -11.55 -2.10 9.02
CA MET A 108 -10.14 -1.93 8.73
C MET A 108 -9.69 -0.49 8.95
N PHE A 109 -10.45 0.51 8.49
CA PHE A 109 -10.18 1.92 8.75
C PHE A 109 -10.01 2.23 10.24
N THR A 110 -10.95 1.75 11.06
CA THR A 110 -10.92 1.94 12.52
C THR A 110 -9.69 1.28 13.14
N ARG A 111 -9.37 0.06 12.71
CA ARG A 111 -8.19 -0.70 13.16
C ARG A 111 -6.90 0.01 12.78
N THR A 112 -6.77 0.45 11.53
CA THR A 112 -5.58 1.15 11.03
C THR A 112 -5.34 2.45 11.78
N ARG A 113 -6.39 3.26 12.02
CA ARG A 113 -6.26 4.46 12.85
C ARG A 113 -5.86 4.18 14.30
N ALA A 114 -6.31 3.06 14.87
CA ALA A 114 -5.91 2.67 16.22
C ALA A 114 -4.44 2.22 16.24
N ALA A 115 -4.01 1.44 15.26
CA ALA A 115 -2.63 0.98 15.11
C ALA A 115 -1.66 2.16 14.95
N LEU A 116 -1.96 3.11 14.05
CA LEU A 116 -1.12 4.28 13.81
C LEU A 116 -0.96 5.19 15.05
N LYS A 117 -1.91 5.18 15.99
CA LYS A 117 -1.78 5.93 17.25
C LYS A 117 -0.92 5.23 18.30
N ALA A 118 -0.66 3.94 18.11
CA ALA A 118 0.10 3.10 19.04
C ALA A 118 1.58 2.97 18.66
N ILE A 119 1.94 3.39 17.45
CA ILE A 119 3.31 3.46 16.91
C ILE A 119 3.93 4.80 17.30
#